data_AF-A0A6I7PUK1-F1
#
_entry.id   AF-A0A6I7PUK1-F1
#
_cell.length_a   1.000
_cell.length_b   1.000
_cell.length_c   1.000
_cell.angle_alpha   90.00
_cell.angle_beta   90.00
_cell.angle_gamma   90.00
#
_symmetry.space_group_name_H-M   'P 1'
#
loop_
_entity.id
_entity.type
_entity.pdbx_description
1 polymer ?
#
loop_
_entity_poly.entity_id
_entity_poly.type
_entity_poly.pdbx_seq_one_letter_code
_entity_poly.pdbx_strand_id
1 'polypeptide(L)'
;MPFRVFYLINRSGESVSSISAVPMSARTICEQMLGRLQSEDDYLGIIDAGDTVLQVLPEPAQQRYYVEVPIEAAKASYGRYVDRAELEQLIRSLPEHFDEHSIPGLTYRPW
;
A
#
# COMPACT_ATOMS: atom_id res chain seq x y z
N MET A 1 10.78 11.01 6.24
CA MET A 1 11.64 10.48 5.16
C MET A 1 10.80 10.11 3.95
N PRO A 2 11.37 10.01 2.73
CA PRO A 2 10.62 9.52 1.57
C PRO A 2 10.55 7.98 1.58
N PHE A 3 9.35 7.44 1.36
CA PHE A 3 9.17 6.04 0.96
C PHE A 3 9.52 5.90 -0.52
N ARG A 4 9.65 4.67 -1.03
CA ARG A 4 9.59 4.42 -2.49
C ARG A 4 8.24 3.85 -2.85
N VAL A 5 7.68 4.24 -3.99
CA VAL A 5 6.37 3.74 -4.42
C VAL A 5 6.40 3.18 -5.82
N PHE A 6 5.61 2.14 -6.02
CA PHE A 6 5.34 1.53 -7.32
C PHE A 6 3.84 1.29 -7.43
N TYR A 7 3.29 1.25 -8.64
CA TYR A 7 1.84 1.23 -8.81
C TYR A 7 1.43 0.83 -10.22
N LEU A 8 0.15 0.46 -10.34
CA LEU A 8 -0.58 0.36 -11.61
C LEU A 8 -1.86 1.16 -11.48
N ILE A 9 -2.11 2.08 -12.41
CA ILE A 9 -3.37 2.81 -12.56
C ILE A 9 -3.99 2.41 -13.90
N ASN A 10 -4.78 1.34 -13.88
CA ASN A 10 -5.34 0.64 -15.03
C ASN A 10 -6.03 1.59 -16.01
N ARG A 11 -6.88 2.50 -15.49
CA ARG A 11 -7.64 3.45 -16.32
C ARG A 11 -6.76 4.35 -17.21
N SER A 12 -5.56 4.68 -16.73
CA SER A 12 -4.61 5.53 -17.46
C SER A 12 -3.52 4.73 -18.20
N GLY A 13 -3.40 3.43 -17.92
CA GLY A 13 -2.27 2.61 -18.35
C GLY A 13 -0.93 2.99 -17.71
N GLU A 14 -0.92 3.94 -16.77
CA GLU A 14 0.29 4.36 -16.07
C GLU A 14 0.72 3.29 -15.07
N SER A 15 1.99 2.91 -15.12
CA SER A 15 2.57 1.99 -14.15
C SER A 15 4.01 2.35 -13.83
N VAL A 16 4.39 2.06 -12.59
CA VAL A 16 5.76 2.11 -12.11
C VAL A 16 6.05 0.73 -11.52
N SER A 17 7.11 0.08 -12.03
CA SER A 17 7.57 -1.21 -11.51
C SER A 17 8.26 -1.04 -10.16
N SER A 18 8.19 -2.06 -9.30
CA SER A 18 8.91 -2.12 -8.02
C SER A 18 10.43 -1.96 -8.17
N ILE A 19 11.01 -2.39 -9.31
CA ILE A 19 12.44 -2.24 -9.62
C ILE A 19 12.84 -0.78 -9.85
N SER A 20 11.89 0.06 -10.26
CA SER A 20 12.10 1.49 -10.53
C SER A 20 11.21 2.37 -9.64
N ALA A 21 10.92 1.89 -8.43
CA ALA A 21 10.05 2.56 -7.48
C ALA A 21 10.55 3.99 -7.18
N VAL A 22 9.62 4.95 -7.20
CA VAL A 22 9.95 6.38 -7.14
C VAL A 22 9.86 6.92 -5.71
N PRO A 23 10.80 7.77 -5.28
CA PRO A 23 10.76 8.34 -3.93
C PRO A 23 9.54 9.27 -3.77
N MET A 24 8.78 9.06 -2.71
CA MET A 24 7.55 9.80 -2.42
C MET A 24 7.33 9.97 -0.92
N SER A 25 6.91 11.16 -0.49
CA SER A 25 6.56 11.40 0.92
C SER A 25 5.18 10.83 1.26
N ALA A 26 4.93 10.45 2.53
CA ALA A 26 3.60 10.03 3.00
C ALA A 26 2.49 11.04 2.62
N ARG A 27 2.80 12.34 2.70
CA ARG A 27 1.89 13.41 2.31
C ARG A 27 1.53 13.33 0.82
N THR A 28 2.55 13.23 -0.04
CA THR A 28 2.36 13.11 -1.49
C THR A 28 1.58 11.85 -1.85
N ILE A 29 1.83 10.73 -1.17
CA ILE A 29 1.06 9.49 -1.36
C ILE A 29 -0.43 9.74 -1.08
N CYS A 30 -0.76 10.33 0.07
CA CYS A 30 -2.15 10.61 0.45
C CYS A 30 -2.85 11.57 -0.53
N GLU A 31 -2.17 12.68 -0.87
CA GLU A 31 -2.74 13.77 -1.67
C GLU A 31 -2.82 13.42 -3.17
N GLN A 32 -1.85 12.68 -3.71
CA GLN A 32 -1.71 12.46 -5.16
C GLN A 32 -1.99 11.04 -5.61
N MET A 33 -1.69 10.02 -4.79
CA MET A 33 -1.79 8.63 -5.25
C MET A 33 -3.11 7.99 -4.89
N LEU A 34 -3.56 8.12 -3.64
CA LEU A 34 -4.73 7.37 -3.19
C LEU A 34 -6.02 7.73 -3.95
N GLY A 35 -6.15 8.97 -4.45
CA GLY A 35 -7.31 9.39 -5.26
C GLY A 35 -7.33 8.81 -6.68
N ARG A 36 -6.20 8.23 -7.12
CA ARG A 36 -6.03 7.62 -8.44
C ARG A 36 -6.45 6.15 -8.47
N LEU A 37 -6.49 5.49 -7.31
CA LEU A 37 -6.94 4.11 -7.14
C LEU A 37 -8.47 4.05 -7.24
N GLN A 38 -8.99 3.66 -8.40
CA GLN A 38 -10.41 3.68 -8.75
C GLN A 38 -10.94 2.36 -9.32
N SER A 39 -10.06 1.44 -9.71
CA SER A 39 -10.40 0.12 -10.27
C SER A 39 -9.84 -1.00 -9.40
N GLU A 40 -10.49 -2.16 -9.37
CA GLU A 40 -10.01 -3.36 -8.66
C GLU A 40 -8.65 -3.86 -9.18
N ASP A 41 -8.30 -3.52 -10.42
CA ASP A 41 -6.99 -3.82 -11.02
C ASP A 41 -5.89 -2.81 -10.65
N ASP A 42 -6.25 -1.69 -10.00
CA ASP A 42 -5.26 -0.72 -9.57
C ASP A 42 -4.53 -1.23 -8.32
N TYR A 43 -3.27 -0.83 -8.16
CA TYR A 43 -2.58 -1.06 -6.89
C TYR A 43 -1.54 0.02 -6.63
N LEU A 44 -1.23 0.19 -5.35
CA LEU A 44 -0.10 0.99 -4.89
C LEU A 44 0.73 0.14 -3.92
N GLY A 45 2.01 -0.01 -4.22
CA GLY A 45 3.00 -0.55 -3.29
C GLY A 45 3.85 0.57 -2.71
N ILE A 46 4.02 0.53 -1.39
CA ILE A 46 4.86 1.45 -0.62
C ILE A 46 6.00 0.61 -0.04
N ILE A 47 7.24 1.04 -0.30
CA ILE A 47 8.46 0.35 0.15
C ILE A 47 9.15 1.24 1.18
N ASP A 48 9.47 0.66 2.33
CA ASP A 48 10.22 1.31 3.39
C ASP A 48 11.74 1.32 3.15
N ALA A 49 12.51 1.76 4.14
CA ALA A 49 13.96 1.77 4.07
C ALA A 49 14.60 0.38 4.24
N GLY A 50 13.85 -0.62 4.70
CA GLY A 50 14.26 -2.02 4.85
C GLY A 50 13.76 -2.95 3.74
N ASP A 51 13.29 -2.40 2.62
CA ASP A 51 12.69 -3.15 1.49
C ASP A 51 11.40 -3.92 1.85
N THR A 52 10.75 -3.58 2.97
CA THR A 52 9.43 -4.13 3.32
C THR A 52 8.35 -3.41 2.52
N VAL A 53 7.41 -4.19 1.97
CA VAL A 53 6.35 -3.71 1.09
C VAL A 53 5.03 -3.66 1.84
N LEU A 54 4.33 -2.53 1.75
CA LEU A 54 2.91 -2.41 2.07
C LEU A 54 2.16 -2.21 0.76
N GLN A 55 1.25 -3.13 0.44
CA GLN A 55 0.39 -3.04 -0.74
C GLN A 55 -0.97 -2.47 -0.35
N VAL A 56 -1.52 -1.67 -1.24
CA VAL A 56 -2.86 -1.07 -1.14
C VAL A 56 -3.62 -1.45 -2.41
N LEU A 57 -4.71 -2.18 -2.22
CA LEU A 57 -5.61 -2.65 -3.26
C LEU A 57 -6.99 -2.02 -3.03
N PRO A 58 -7.52 -1.18 -3.93
CA PRO A 58 -8.86 -0.65 -3.80
C PRO A 58 -9.92 -1.73 -4.05
N GLU A 59 -11.01 -1.68 -3.30
CA GLU A 59 -12.25 -2.43 -3.56
C GLU A 59 -13.39 -1.41 -3.81
N PRO A 60 -13.50 -0.82 -5.02
CA PRO A 60 -14.43 0.25 -5.31
C PRO A 60 -15.90 -0.13 -5.06
N ALA A 61 -16.26 -1.39 -5.33
CA ALA A 61 -17.61 -1.92 -5.09
C ALA A 61 -18.02 -1.83 -3.60
N GLN A 62 -17.05 -1.86 -2.68
CA GLN A 62 -17.26 -1.80 -1.24
C GLN A 62 -16.78 -0.48 -0.61
N GLN A 63 -16.34 0.49 -1.43
CA GLN A 63 -15.84 1.80 -1.01
C GLN A 63 -14.72 1.73 0.05
N ARG A 64 -13.84 0.73 -0.05
CA ARG A 64 -12.77 0.48 0.92
C ARG A 64 -11.48 0.06 0.23
N TYR A 65 -10.43 -0.14 1.02
CA TYR A 65 -9.14 -0.60 0.58
C TYR A 65 -8.72 -1.83 1.38
N TYR A 66 -8.12 -2.80 0.72
CA TYR A 66 -7.37 -3.85 1.38
C TYR A 66 -5.91 -3.41 1.44
N VAL A 67 -5.34 -3.44 2.65
CA VAL A 67 -3.91 -3.19 2.85
C VAL A 67 -3.25 -4.46 3.35
N GLU A 68 -2.08 -4.78 2.81
CA GLU A 68 -1.34 -5.98 3.20
C GLU A 68 0.17 -5.83 3.17
N VAL A 69 0.83 -6.56 4.06
CA VAL A 69 2.27 -6.77 4.09
C VAL A 69 2.53 -8.22 3.68
N PRO A 70 2.99 -8.50 2.45
CA PRO A 70 3.30 -9.85 2.01
C PRO A 70 4.57 -10.38 2.68
N ILE A 71 4.56 -11.68 3.02
CA ILE A 71 5.71 -12.43 3.53
C ILE A 71 6.00 -13.56 2.57
N GLU A 72 6.90 -13.32 1.62
CA GLU A 72 7.22 -14.26 0.55
C GLU A 72 7.73 -15.61 1.09
N ALA A 73 8.59 -15.59 2.12
CA ALA A 73 9.16 -16.79 2.71
C ALA A 73 8.09 -17.72 3.32
N ALA A 74 6.97 -17.15 3.79
CA ALA A 74 5.88 -17.88 4.41
C ALA A 74 4.74 -18.19 3.44
N LYS A 75 4.77 -17.67 2.20
CA LYS A 75 3.61 -17.63 1.29
C LYS A 75 2.35 -17.17 2.04
N ALA A 76 2.52 -16.05 2.74
CA ALA A 76 1.47 -15.44 3.54
C ALA A 76 1.43 -13.93 3.30
N SER A 77 0.36 -13.29 3.73
CA SER A 77 0.32 -11.84 3.93
C SER A 77 -0.38 -11.52 5.25
N TYR A 78 -0.01 -10.38 5.83
CA TYR A 78 -0.73 -9.78 6.95
C TYR A 78 -1.56 -8.63 6.40
N GLY A 79 -2.88 -8.76 6.45
CA GLY A 79 -3.76 -7.80 5.78
C GLY A 79 -4.97 -7.39 6.61
N ARG A 80 -5.56 -6.24 6.26
CA ARG A 80 -6.83 -5.76 6.82
C ARG A 80 -7.56 -4.86 5.82
N TYR A 81 -8.86 -4.73 6.02
CA TYR A 81 -9.66 -3.73 5.33
C TYR A 81 -9.62 -2.41 6.09
N VAL A 82 -9.53 -1.31 5.35
CA VAL A 82 -9.58 0.06 5.86
C VAL A 82 -10.44 0.93 4.97
N ASP A 83 -11.08 1.94 5.54
CA ASP A 83 -11.68 3.01 4.76
C ASP A 83 -10.62 4.03 4.30
N ARG A 84 -11.09 5.07 3.60
CA ARG A 84 -10.21 6.13 3.08
C ARG A 84 -9.51 6.92 4.18
N ALA A 85 -10.22 7.30 5.24
CA ALA A 85 -9.68 8.10 6.32
C ALA A 85 -8.66 7.29 7.14
N GLU A 86 -8.97 6.02 7.41
CA GLU A 86 -8.07 5.08 8.06
C GLU A 86 -6.80 4.83 7.24
N LEU A 87 -6.91 4.72 5.92
CA LEU A 87 -5.76 4.56 5.03
C LEU A 87 -4.85 5.81 5.03
N GLU A 88 -5.42 7.01 4.97
CA GLU A 88 -4.64 8.24 5.07
C GLU A 88 -3.93 8.37 6.41
N GLN A 89 -4.62 8.04 7.51
CA GLN A 89 -4.03 8.04 8.84
C GLN A 89 -2.90 7.02 8.94
N LEU A 90 -3.11 5.81 8.43
CA LEU A 90 -2.12 4.74 8.39
C LEU A 90 -0.85 5.24 7.70
N ILE A 91 -0.95 5.71 6.45
CA ILE A 91 0.20 6.15 5.65
C ILE A 91 0.95 7.32 6.31
N ARG A 92 0.22 8.26 6.93
CA ARG A 92 0.86 9.38 7.66
C ARG A 92 1.57 8.93 8.93
N SER A 93 1.13 7.84 9.55
CA SER A 93 1.70 7.28 10.76
C SER A 93 2.78 6.22 10.52
N LEU A 94 3.04 5.85 9.25
CA LEU A 94 4.02 4.81 8.93
C LEU A 94 5.41 5.23 9.43
N PRO A 95 6.09 4.36 10.21
CA PRO A 95 7.49 4.56 10.57
C PRO A 95 8.40 4.41 9.33
N GLU A 96 9.67 4.81 9.49
CA GLU A 96 10.69 4.65 8.44
C GLU A 96 10.97 3.18 8.10
N HIS A 97 10.76 2.30 9.07
CA HIS A 97 10.80 0.84 8.95
C HIS A 97 9.51 0.27 9.53
N PHE A 98 8.75 -0.50 8.75
CA PHE A 98 7.51 -1.13 9.20
C PHE A 98 7.50 -2.63 8.94
N ASP A 99 6.68 -3.34 9.71
CA ASP A 99 6.42 -4.77 9.60
C ASP A 99 4.94 -5.05 9.94
N GLU A 100 4.57 -6.34 10.01
CA GLU A 100 3.22 -6.76 10.35
C GLU A 100 2.78 -6.36 11.76
N HIS A 101 3.73 -6.12 12.68
CA HIS A 101 3.46 -5.72 14.06
C HIS A 101 3.31 -4.21 14.21
N SER A 102 3.93 -3.45 13.30
CA SER A 102 3.91 -1.99 13.26
C SER A 102 2.58 -1.43 12.78
N ILE A 103 1.77 -2.24 12.08
CA ILE A 103 0.47 -1.84 11.54
C ILE A 103 -0.65 -2.53 12.35
N PRO A 104 -1.41 -1.78 13.17
CA PRO A 104 -2.42 -2.36 14.04
C PRO A 104 -3.55 -3.06 13.28
N GLY A 105 -3.93 -4.26 13.73
CA GLY A 105 -5.10 -4.98 13.23
C GLY A 105 -4.89 -5.77 11.94
N LEU A 106 -3.64 -5.91 11.47
CA LEU A 106 -3.36 -6.87 10.41
C LEU A 106 -3.62 -8.31 10.89
N THR A 107 -4.19 -9.11 10.00
CA THR A 107 -4.48 -10.52 10.26
C THR A 107 -3.71 -11.39 9.27
N TYR A 108 -3.07 -12.45 9.78
CA TYR A 108 -2.36 -13.44 8.96
C TYR A 108 -3.32 -14.14 8.00
N ARG A 109 -2.95 -14.22 6.73
CA ARG A 109 -3.65 -14.99 5.70
C ARG A 109 -2.64 -15.75 4.82
N PRO A 110 -2.71 -17.09 4.77
CA PRO A 110 -1.92 -17.86 3.82
C PRO A 110 -2.50 -17.72 2.39
N TRP A 111 -1.64 -17.80 1.37
CA TRP A 111 -2.00 -17.80 -0.05
C TRP A 111 -1.26 -18.88 -0.85
#